data_AF-A0AAP6B445-F1
#
_entry.id   AF-A0AAP6B445-F1
#
_cell.length_a   1.000
_cell.length_b   1.000
_cell.length_c   1.000
_cell.angle_alpha   90.00
_cell.angle_beta   90.00
_cell.angle_gamma   90.00
#
_symmetry.space_group_name_H-M   'P 1'
#
loop_
_entity.id
_entity.type
_entity.pdbx_description
1 polymer ?
#
loop_
_entity_poly.entity_id
_entity_poly.type
_entity_poly.pdbx_seq_one_letter_code
_entity_poly.pdbx_strand_id
1 'polypeptide(L)'
;MTRKPWRAGKDLSTVVENMEIGTGQRGDGRHAFVTREELVGLKLARRRTSGGASYALNPGIEIDSTLMTVDFPTKPLNFKATGGFGSVLLEWDMPNYRGHSLTEIWRGTEDDLADAVLVATTPGQVYGDPVDPGWSGFYWIRFVNAAGVKGPWNAEKGTQAQTQIGVKAIIDQIRDEAAKSPVVSELRKEIKNAQGQAVKDAAIKTTEVVGTLREETTRTIGGIETRISTLDSSTSESLNEVDKRITKLDKEGGEAFLAMWSKKAGVDGITAGIGIVAGKDSEGRPVSQVAISASQLFVFDPNNPDNTAYPFAVSGGKVVIPKAMIYDAVIETLVSRKVVADEVKAGVSITSPVIRSAVIQNGNFQVDSQGNLNIGGLFSVTSQGQLTIRYSNQNVGLVIRNDKIEVYDQNGVVRVRIGRL
;
A
#
# COMPACT_ATOMS: atom_id res chain seq x y z
N MET A 1 -32.26 134.63 35.56
CA MET A 1 -31.99 135.46 36.76
C MET A 1 -33.08 135.20 37.78
N THR A 2 -32.83 134.29 38.71
CA THR A 2 -33.76 133.91 39.78
C THR A 2 -33.86 135.05 40.78
N ARG A 3 -35.08 135.58 40.98
CA ARG A 3 -35.36 136.58 42.00
C ARG A 3 -34.82 136.07 43.33
N LYS A 4 -33.97 136.85 44.00
CA LYS A 4 -33.46 136.49 45.33
C LYS A 4 -34.66 136.28 46.25
N PRO A 5 -34.79 135.12 46.92
CA PRO A 5 -35.98 134.81 47.73
C PRO A 5 -36.08 135.70 48.97
N TRP A 6 -34.94 136.23 49.42
CA TRP A 6 -34.81 137.12 50.56
C TRP A 6 -34.92 138.58 50.15
N ARG A 7 -35.79 139.34 50.84
CA ARG A 7 -35.97 140.77 50.64
C ARG A 7 -35.08 141.57 51.58
N ALA A 8 -34.53 142.69 51.12
CA ALA A 8 -33.59 143.53 51.89
C ALA A 8 -34.27 144.69 52.66
N GLY A 9 -35.61 144.75 52.64
CA GLY A 9 -36.38 145.74 53.40
C GLY A 9 -36.16 145.62 54.90
N LYS A 10 -36.16 146.75 55.60
CA LYS A 10 -35.98 146.81 57.07
C LYS A 10 -37.30 146.96 57.83
N ASP A 11 -38.42 147.01 57.10
CA ASP A 11 -39.74 147.02 57.69
C ASP A 11 -40.09 145.64 58.26
N LEU A 12 -40.99 145.61 59.24
CA LEU A 12 -41.35 144.38 59.95
C LEU A 12 -41.92 143.32 59.00
N SER A 13 -42.66 143.73 57.95
CA SER A 13 -43.26 142.78 57.02
C SER A 13 -42.22 142.01 56.21
N THR A 14 -41.15 142.69 55.80
CA THR A 14 -40.01 142.05 55.13
C THR A 14 -39.26 141.10 56.05
N VAL A 15 -39.04 141.49 57.32
CA VAL A 15 -38.37 140.61 58.29
C VAL A 15 -39.19 139.36 58.57
N VAL A 16 -40.52 139.51 58.71
CA VAL A 16 -41.44 138.39 58.90
C VAL A 16 -41.45 137.47 57.67
N GLU A 17 -41.57 138.03 56.45
CA GLU A 17 -41.55 137.24 55.22
C GLU A 17 -40.25 136.43 55.08
N ASN A 18 -39.10 137.05 55.35
CA ASN A 18 -37.82 136.36 55.35
C ASN A 18 -37.79 135.25 56.41
N MET A 19 -38.24 135.50 57.64
CA MET A 19 -38.26 134.48 58.69
C MET A 19 -39.20 133.31 58.35
N GLU A 20 -40.36 133.56 57.74
CA GLU A 20 -41.25 132.51 57.24
C GLU A 20 -40.61 131.67 56.12
N ILE A 21 -39.87 132.29 55.19
CA ILE A 21 -39.12 131.56 54.16
C ILE A 21 -37.99 130.73 54.79
N GLY A 22 -37.25 131.32 55.74
CA GLY A 22 -36.13 130.67 56.41
C GLY A 22 -36.52 129.53 57.32
N THR A 23 -37.70 129.59 57.93
CA THR A 23 -38.26 128.49 58.73
C THR A 23 -39.05 127.49 57.88
N GLY A 24 -39.15 127.72 56.56
CA GLY A 24 -39.88 126.84 55.63
C GLY A 24 -41.41 126.96 55.71
N GLN A 25 -41.95 127.92 56.47
CA GLN A 25 -43.40 128.16 56.60
C GLN A 25 -43.99 128.83 55.34
N ARG A 26 -43.17 129.54 54.56
CA ARG A 26 -43.55 130.16 53.28
C ARG A 26 -42.64 129.68 52.15
N GLY A 27 -43.22 129.24 51.03
CA GLY A 27 -42.48 128.70 49.87
C GLY A 27 -42.39 127.17 49.85
N ASP A 28 -41.43 126.62 49.11
CA ASP A 28 -41.25 125.17 48.88
C ASP A 28 -40.15 124.53 49.75
N GLY A 29 -39.65 125.27 50.75
CA GLY A 29 -38.64 124.81 51.70
C GLY A 29 -37.20 124.76 51.18
N ARG A 30 -36.93 124.94 49.87
CA ARG A 30 -35.54 124.87 49.32
C ARG A 30 -34.61 125.98 49.80
N HIS A 31 -35.18 127.08 50.27
CA HIS A 31 -34.46 128.21 50.85
C HIS A 31 -34.59 128.27 52.37
N ALA A 32 -35.17 127.25 53.01
CA ALA A 32 -35.19 127.14 54.46
C ALA A 32 -33.76 126.96 55.00
N PHE A 33 -33.54 127.36 56.24
CA PHE A 33 -32.27 127.18 56.93
C PHE A 33 -32.07 125.71 57.28
N VAL A 34 -30.91 125.14 56.95
CA VAL A 34 -30.53 123.79 57.40
C VAL A 34 -30.10 123.85 58.85
N THR A 35 -30.72 123.02 59.68
CA THR A 35 -30.35 122.88 61.08
C THR A 35 -29.12 121.97 61.24
N ARG A 36 -28.35 122.18 62.31
CA ARG A 36 -27.20 121.32 62.62
C ARG A 36 -27.61 119.86 62.85
N GLU A 37 -28.85 119.63 63.28
CA GLU A 37 -29.38 118.30 63.56
C GLU A 37 -29.73 117.54 62.27
N GLU A 38 -30.27 118.21 61.28
CA GLU A 38 -30.52 117.61 59.96
C GLU A 38 -29.22 117.16 59.29
N LEU A 39 -28.13 117.91 59.45
CA LEU A 39 -26.80 117.49 58.95
C LEU A 39 -26.29 116.20 59.61
N VAL A 40 -26.58 116.01 60.89
CA VAL A 40 -26.23 114.79 61.62
C VAL A 40 -27.15 113.63 61.24
N GLY A 41 -28.46 113.88 61.13
CA GLY A 41 -29.45 112.89 60.71
C GLY A 41 -29.17 112.35 59.30
N LEU A 42 -28.72 113.21 58.38
CA LEU A 42 -28.29 112.82 57.03
C LEU A 42 -26.89 112.20 56.99
N LYS A 43 -26.20 112.05 58.13
CA LYS A 43 -24.81 111.55 58.25
C LYS A 43 -23.77 112.32 57.42
N LEU A 44 -24.05 113.59 57.13
CA LEU A 44 -23.12 114.48 56.43
C LEU A 44 -22.17 115.19 57.41
N ALA A 45 -22.56 115.27 58.68
CA ALA A 45 -21.73 115.78 59.76
C ALA A 45 -21.89 114.93 61.03
N ARG A 46 -20.89 115.00 61.91
CA ARG A 46 -20.88 114.31 63.19
C ARG A 46 -21.06 115.32 64.32
N ARG A 47 -21.93 115.02 65.29
CA ARG A 47 -22.12 115.85 66.48
C ARG A 47 -20.89 115.77 67.38
N ARG A 48 -20.32 116.91 67.77
CA ARG A 48 -19.27 116.99 68.79
C ARG A 48 -19.88 117.45 70.11
N THR A 49 -19.98 116.55 71.08
CA THR A 49 -20.33 116.89 72.47
C THR A 49 -19.03 117.18 73.22
N SER A 50 -18.69 118.46 73.38
CA SER A 50 -17.65 118.89 74.33
C SER A 50 -18.36 119.42 75.57
N GLY A 51 -18.00 118.90 76.75
CA GLY A 51 -18.67 119.20 78.01
C GLY A 51 -18.72 120.71 78.30
N GLY A 52 -19.92 121.29 78.21
CA GLY A 52 -20.16 122.73 78.45
C GLY A 52 -20.84 123.45 77.27
N ALA A 53 -22.14 123.24 77.11
CA ALA A 53 -23.12 124.12 76.43
C ALA A 53 -22.86 124.67 75.00
N SER A 54 -21.92 124.13 74.20
CA SER A 54 -21.73 124.55 72.80
C SER A 54 -21.94 123.40 71.79
N TYR A 55 -22.87 123.58 70.84
CA TYR A 55 -23.19 122.58 69.80
C TYR A 55 -22.30 122.78 68.56
N ALA A 56 -21.34 121.88 68.33
CA ALA A 56 -20.41 121.92 67.19
C ALA A 56 -20.50 120.66 66.31
N LEU A 57 -20.16 120.79 65.03
CA LEU A 57 -20.15 119.71 64.04
C LEU A 57 -18.75 119.47 63.48
N ASN A 58 -18.37 118.20 63.29
CA ASN A 58 -17.21 117.81 62.48
C ASN A 58 -17.69 117.27 61.11
N PRO A 59 -17.00 117.54 60.00
CA PRO A 59 -17.30 116.92 58.70
C PRO A 59 -17.04 115.40 58.70
N GLY A 60 -17.87 114.59 58.03
CA GLY A 60 -17.51 113.21 57.63
C GLY A 60 -18.64 112.16 57.61
N ILE A 61 -18.54 111.20 56.67
CA ILE A 61 -19.41 110.02 56.47
C ILE A 61 -18.81 108.80 57.20
N GLU A 62 -19.60 107.86 57.72
CA GLU A 62 -19.12 106.56 58.28
C GLU A 62 -19.14 105.46 57.21
N ILE A 63 -18.07 104.65 57.12
CA ILE A 63 -17.95 103.47 56.23
C ILE A 63 -17.75 102.22 57.11
N ASP A 64 -18.52 101.16 56.86
CA ASP A 64 -18.58 99.92 57.66
C ASP A 64 -17.33 99.03 57.52
N SER A 65 -16.81 98.52 58.63
CA SER A 65 -15.51 97.84 58.77
C SER A 65 -15.59 96.30 58.74
N THR A 66 -16.65 95.71 58.18
CA THR A 66 -16.90 94.25 58.18
C THR A 66 -16.48 93.52 56.89
N LEU A 67 -15.90 94.20 55.90
CA LEU A 67 -15.30 93.58 54.70
C LEU A 67 -13.87 93.11 54.99
N MET A 68 -13.59 91.80 54.87
CA MET A 68 -12.23 91.25 55.00
C MET A 68 -11.29 91.83 53.93
N THR A 69 -10.20 92.48 54.34
CA THR A 69 -9.19 93.02 53.44
C THR A 69 -8.41 91.87 52.80
N VAL A 70 -8.66 91.60 51.52
CA VAL A 70 -7.85 90.67 50.70
C VAL A 70 -6.66 91.44 50.13
N ASP A 71 -5.45 90.89 50.28
CA ASP A 71 -4.24 91.52 49.76
C ASP A 71 -4.05 91.23 48.26
N PHE A 72 -3.32 92.08 47.56
CA PHE A 72 -2.84 91.78 46.21
C PHE A 72 -1.83 90.63 46.26
N PRO A 73 -1.93 89.62 45.36
CA PRO A 73 -0.97 88.52 45.37
C PRO A 73 0.47 88.98 45.16
N THR A 74 1.38 88.41 45.93
CA THR A 74 2.82 88.59 45.74
C THR A 74 3.36 87.69 44.62
N LYS A 75 4.58 87.99 44.17
CA LYS A 75 5.28 87.20 43.16
C LYS A 75 5.70 85.83 43.76
N PRO A 76 5.47 84.70 43.06
CA PRO A 76 5.99 83.40 43.48
C PRO A 76 7.53 83.37 43.53
N LEU A 77 8.09 82.71 44.55
CA LEU A 77 9.53 82.60 44.78
C LEU A 77 9.98 81.13 44.72
N ASN A 78 11.27 80.93 44.43
CA ASN A 78 11.94 79.62 44.42
C ASN A 78 11.27 78.54 43.55
N PHE A 79 10.66 78.94 42.42
CA PHE A 79 10.05 77.99 41.48
C PHE A 79 11.11 77.10 40.82
N LYS A 80 10.90 75.78 40.86
CA LYS A 80 11.78 74.75 40.29
C LYS A 80 10.96 73.75 39.49
N ALA A 81 11.55 73.23 38.41
CA ALA A 81 10.99 72.18 37.59
C ALA A 81 12.01 71.05 37.40
N THR A 82 11.68 69.83 37.83
CA THR A 82 12.59 68.67 37.82
C THR A 82 11.99 67.53 37.00
N GLY A 83 12.66 67.12 35.91
CA GLY A 83 12.16 66.04 35.04
C GLY A 83 12.51 64.63 35.55
N GLY A 84 11.50 63.76 35.59
CA GLY A 84 11.63 62.32 35.82
C GLY A 84 11.60 61.51 34.52
N PHE A 85 11.11 60.27 34.57
CA PHE A 85 10.94 59.42 33.37
C PHE A 85 9.65 59.71 32.60
N GLY A 86 8.58 60.16 33.27
CA GLY A 86 7.26 60.40 32.64
C GLY A 86 6.46 61.51 33.31
N SER A 87 7.13 62.41 34.03
CA SER A 87 6.53 63.55 34.69
C SER A 87 7.58 64.61 35.03
N VAL A 88 7.14 65.85 35.20
CA VAL A 88 7.94 66.95 35.75
C VAL A 88 7.39 67.33 37.12
N LEU A 89 8.25 67.35 38.13
CA LEU A 89 7.91 67.84 39.48
C LEU A 89 8.15 69.36 39.53
N LEU A 90 7.11 70.11 39.89
CA LEU A 90 7.10 71.56 40.01
C LEU A 90 6.92 71.95 41.49
N GLU A 91 7.80 72.81 42.01
CA GLU A 91 7.80 73.21 43.43
C GLU A 91 8.10 74.71 43.57
N TRP A 92 7.46 75.39 44.53
CA TRP A 92 7.67 76.81 44.84
C TRP A 92 7.42 77.11 46.33
N ASP A 93 7.76 78.32 46.77
CA ASP A 93 7.49 78.77 48.15
C ASP A 93 6.01 79.06 48.41
N MET A 94 5.56 78.82 49.65
CA MET A 94 4.19 79.09 50.07
C MET A 94 3.81 80.58 49.91
N PRO A 95 2.62 80.92 49.36
CA PRO A 95 2.18 82.29 49.16
C PRO A 95 2.14 83.09 50.46
N ASN A 96 2.87 84.21 50.50
CA ASN A 96 2.93 85.10 51.66
C ASN A 96 2.11 86.38 51.42
N TYR A 97 0.78 86.26 51.46
CA TYR A 97 -0.18 87.38 51.46
C TYR A 97 -1.57 86.88 51.93
N ARG A 98 -2.45 87.79 52.39
CA ARG A 98 -3.77 87.39 52.88
C ARG A 98 -4.76 87.13 51.75
N GLY A 99 -5.48 86.01 51.87
CA GLY A 99 -6.53 85.63 50.92
C GLY A 99 -6.02 84.95 49.66
N HIS A 100 -4.93 84.18 49.73
CA HIS A 100 -4.53 83.29 48.62
C HIS A 100 -5.65 82.30 48.27
N SER A 101 -5.89 82.06 46.97
CA SER A 101 -6.85 81.08 46.49
C SER A 101 -6.17 79.91 45.78
N LEU A 102 -5.40 80.20 44.73
CA LEU A 102 -4.72 79.18 43.93
C LEU A 102 -3.47 79.74 43.25
N THR A 103 -2.63 78.83 42.80
CA THR A 103 -1.53 79.08 41.88
C THR A 103 -1.92 78.54 40.51
N GLU A 104 -1.83 79.38 39.48
CA GLU A 104 -1.93 78.94 38.09
C GLU A 104 -0.58 78.42 37.60
N ILE A 105 -0.57 77.29 36.91
CA ILE A 105 0.63 76.66 36.35
C ILE A 105 0.48 76.60 34.84
N TRP A 106 1.45 77.18 34.15
CA TRP A 106 1.47 77.33 32.71
C TRP A 106 2.68 76.61 32.14
N ARG A 107 2.50 75.95 30.98
CA ARG A 107 3.53 75.17 30.29
C ARG A 107 3.64 75.59 28.84
N GLY A 108 4.84 75.68 28.31
CA GLY A 108 5.14 75.95 26.90
C GLY A 108 6.24 75.02 26.37
N THR A 109 6.28 74.81 25.07
CA THR A 109 7.40 74.10 24.41
C THR A 109 8.57 75.03 24.13
N GLU A 110 8.31 76.32 23.99
CA GLU A 110 9.28 77.39 23.80
C GLU A 110 9.35 78.27 25.05
N ASP A 111 10.47 79.00 25.22
CA ASP A 111 10.66 79.98 26.30
C ASP A 111 9.95 81.31 26.00
N ASP A 112 8.64 81.21 25.75
CA ASP A 112 7.73 82.32 25.49
C ASP A 112 6.46 82.19 26.33
N LEU A 113 6.25 83.14 27.24
CA LEU A 113 5.09 83.19 28.12
C LEU A 113 3.78 83.47 27.36
N ALA A 114 3.85 84.11 26.19
CA ALA A 114 2.66 84.41 25.38
C ALA A 114 2.02 83.14 24.81
N ASP A 115 2.83 82.13 24.51
CA ASP A 115 2.41 80.84 23.94
C ASP A 115 2.19 79.76 25.01
N ALA A 116 2.49 80.06 26.27
CA ALA A 116 2.27 79.15 27.37
C ALA A 116 0.76 78.85 27.52
N VAL A 117 0.43 77.61 27.85
CA VAL A 117 -0.95 77.17 28.12
C VAL A 117 -1.12 76.81 29.59
N LEU A 118 -2.28 77.14 30.17
CA LEU A 118 -2.62 76.75 31.54
C LEU A 118 -2.79 75.23 31.59
N VAL A 119 -1.92 74.53 32.33
CA VAL A 119 -1.95 73.07 32.47
C VAL A 119 -2.57 72.62 33.78
N ALA A 120 -2.52 73.45 34.83
CA ALA A 120 -3.11 73.13 36.12
C ALA A 120 -3.33 74.38 36.99
N THR A 121 -4.19 74.23 37.99
CA THR A 121 -4.31 75.15 39.12
C THR A 121 -4.26 74.36 40.42
N THR A 122 -3.55 74.86 41.43
CA THR A 122 -3.47 74.17 42.74
C THR A 122 -3.44 75.18 43.89
N PRO A 123 -4.10 74.91 45.03
CA PRO A 123 -3.92 75.68 46.25
C PRO A 123 -2.62 75.32 47.00
N GLY A 124 -1.92 74.26 46.58
CA GLY A 124 -0.68 73.80 47.18
C GLY A 124 0.57 74.51 46.67
N GLN A 125 1.74 74.05 47.12
CA GLN A 125 3.07 74.57 46.76
C GLN A 125 3.89 73.61 45.87
N VAL A 126 3.29 72.50 45.45
CA VAL A 126 3.88 71.45 44.61
C VAL A 126 2.86 70.92 43.62
N TYR A 127 3.31 70.55 42.42
CA TYR A 127 2.51 69.89 41.39
C TYR A 127 3.36 68.93 40.56
N GLY A 128 2.85 67.73 40.29
CA GLY A 128 3.46 66.79 39.34
C GLY A 128 2.75 66.84 38.01
N ASP A 129 3.42 67.29 36.96
CA ASP A 129 2.87 67.36 35.61
C ASP A 129 3.25 66.11 34.79
N PRO A 130 2.30 65.21 34.46
CA PRO A 130 2.60 64.04 33.63
C PRO A 130 2.91 64.45 32.18
N VAL A 131 4.04 63.95 31.65
CA VAL A 131 4.50 64.19 30.28
C VAL A 131 5.16 62.95 29.70
N ASP A 132 5.25 62.84 28.38
CA ASP A 132 5.91 61.70 27.74
C ASP A 132 7.41 61.65 28.03
N PRO A 133 8.02 60.45 28.13
CA PRO A 133 9.48 60.31 28.24
C PRO A 133 10.22 61.00 27.09
N GLY A 134 11.19 61.84 27.42
CA GLY A 134 11.96 62.65 26.47
C GLY A 134 11.35 64.03 26.18
N TRP A 135 10.22 64.38 26.80
CA TRP A 135 9.65 65.74 26.73
C TRP A 135 10.63 66.79 27.27
N SER A 136 10.67 67.96 26.62
CA SER A 136 11.44 69.15 27.00
C SER A 136 10.59 70.41 26.79
N GLY A 137 10.65 71.36 27.72
CA GLY A 137 9.91 72.61 27.63
C GLY A 137 10.08 73.50 28.86
N PHE A 138 9.18 74.46 29.05
CA PHE A 138 9.28 75.54 30.03
C PHE A 138 7.99 75.72 30.83
N TYR A 139 8.12 76.19 32.08
CA TYR A 139 7.00 76.44 33.00
C TYR A 139 7.01 77.86 33.59
N TRP A 140 5.80 78.36 33.87
CA TRP A 140 5.55 79.60 34.60
C TRP A 140 4.43 79.41 35.62
N ILE A 141 4.49 80.17 36.70
CA ILE A 141 3.43 80.19 37.72
C ILE A 141 3.07 81.63 38.13
N ARG A 142 1.82 81.83 38.55
CA ARG A 142 1.37 83.05 39.23
C ARG A 142 0.32 82.76 40.28
N PHE A 143 0.29 83.57 41.33
CA PHE A 143 -0.70 83.44 42.40
C PHE A 143 -1.99 84.20 42.08
N VAL A 144 -3.12 83.68 42.55
CA VAL A 144 -4.45 84.30 42.43
C VAL A 144 -5.09 84.35 43.82
N ASN A 145 -5.63 85.51 44.21
CA ASN A 145 -6.30 85.68 45.50
C ASN A 145 -7.79 85.29 45.43
N ALA A 146 -8.46 85.26 46.58
CA ALA A 146 -9.88 84.91 46.72
C ALA A 146 -10.84 85.90 46.02
N ALA A 147 -10.37 87.10 45.66
CA ALA A 147 -11.12 88.08 44.88
C ALA A 147 -10.91 87.89 43.35
N GLY A 148 -10.14 86.88 42.92
CA GLY A 148 -9.82 86.61 41.52
C GLY A 148 -8.73 87.50 40.93
N VAL A 149 -8.05 88.30 41.76
CA VAL A 149 -6.93 89.15 41.31
C VAL A 149 -5.71 88.27 41.06
N LYS A 150 -5.10 88.47 39.89
CA LYS A 150 -3.91 87.76 39.44
C LYS A 150 -2.65 88.53 39.82
N GLY A 151 -1.69 87.84 40.42
CA GLY A 151 -0.39 88.37 40.77
C GLY A 151 0.60 88.40 39.60
N PRO A 152 1.80 88.93 39.85
CA PRO A 152 2.94 88.82 38.94
C PRO A 152 3.33 87.36 38.68
N TRP A 153 3.93 87.10 37.53
CA TRP A 153 4.57 85.82 37.20
C TRP A 153 5.84 85.60 38.03
N ASN A 154 6.21 84.33 38.25
CA ASN A 154 7.47 83.95 38.90
C ASN A 154 8.72 84.51 38.18
N ALA A 155 8.69 84.65 36.86
CA ALA A 155 9.73 85.28 36.05
C ALA A 155 9.19 85.58 34.63
N GLU A 156 9.89 86.42 33.86
CA GLU A 156 9.63 86.60 32.42
C GLU A 156 10.07 85.35 31.65
N LYS A 157 11.26 84.83 31.98
CA LYS A 157 11.83 83.61 31.42
C LYS A 157 11.27 82.37 32.11
N GLY A 158 10.91 81.37 31.31
CA GLY A 158 10.36 80.11 31.79
C GLY A 158 11.39 79.27 32.51
N THR A 159 10.92 78.44 33.43
CA THR A 159 11.77 77.45 34.10
C THR A 159 11.81 76.17 33.27
N GLN A 160 12.98 75.86 32.71
CA GLN A 160 13.16 74.71 31.82
C GLN A 160 13.07 73.38 32.58
N ALA A 161 12.47 72.37 31.96
CA ALA A 161 12.52 70.98 32.40
C ALA A 161 12.61 70.00 31.23
N GLN A 162 13.30 68.87 31.45
CA GLN A 162 13.44 67.79 30.48
C GLN A 162 13.35 66.43 31.16
N THR A 163 12.56 65.51 30.60
CA THR A 163 12.45 64.12 31.08
C THR A 163 13.44 63.18 30.38
N GLN A 164 13.70 62.01 30.96
CA GLN A 164 14.68 61.04 30.42
C GLN A 164 14.17 60.31 29.15
N ILE A 165 15.09 59.95 28.24
CA ILE A 165 14.81 59.23 26.99
C ILE A 165 14.37 57.78 27.28
N GLY A 166 13.30 57.32 26.62
CA GLY A 166 12.58 56.07 26.96
C GLY A 166 13.34 54.74 26.82
N VAL A 167 12.77 53.69 27.44
CA VAL A 167 13.30 52.31 27.59
C VAL A 167 13.75 51.64 26.28
N LYS A 168 13.19 52.02 25.12
CA LYS A 168 13.51 51.42 23.81
C LYS A 168 14.96 51.65 23.39
N ALA A 169 15.53 52.82 23.69
CA ALA A 169 16.92 53.13 23.37
C ALA A 169 17.91 52.18 24.08
N ILE A 170 17.57 51.78 25.31
CA ILE A 170 18.38 50.85 26.11
C ILE A 170 18.37 49.45 25.49
N ILE A 171 17.23 48.99 24.98
CA ILE A 171 17.10 47.67 24.32
C ILE A 171 17.93 47.61 23.03
N ASP A 172 17.87 48.65 22.21
CA ASP A 172 18.63 48.71 20.97
C ASP A 172 20.13 48.76 21.24
N GLN A 173 20.56 49.48 22.28
CA GLN A 173 21.96 49.49 22.71
C GLN A 173 22.44 48.11 23.18
N ILE A 174 21.64 47.37 23.96
CA ILE A 174 21.99 46.01 24.40
C ILE A 174 22.17 45.08 23.20
N ARG A 175 21.32 45.20 22.16
CA ARG A 175 21.43 44.40 20.94
C ARG A 175 22.73 44.68 20.19
N ASP A 176 23.08 45.95 20.03
CA ASP A 176 24.29 46.35 19.33
C ASP A 176 25.56 45.94 20.10
N GLU A 177 25.56 46.07 21.42
CA GLU A 177 26.68 45.62 22.28
C GLU A 177 26.83 44.09 22.24
N ALA A 178 25.72 43.35 22.25
CA ALA A 178 25.76 41.89 22.11
C ALA A 178 26.30 41.45 20.73
N ALA A 179 25.99 42.20 19.67
CA ALA A 179 26.51 41.94 18.32
C ALA A 179 28.01 42.25 18.19
N LYS A 180 28.51 43.27 18.91
CA LYS A 180 29.93 43.64 18.95
C LYS A 180 30.76 42.80 19.92
N SER A 181 30.11 42.02 20.79
CA SER A 181 30.77 41.21 21.79
C SER A 181 31.76 40.20 21.17
N PRO A 182 33.05 40.25 21.54
CA PRO A 182 34.05 39.28 21.10
C PRO A 182 33.70 37.83 21.48
N VAL A 183 33.01 37.64 22.61
CA VAL A 183 32.57 36.33 23.10
C VAL A 183 31.53 35.72 22.16
N VAL A 184 30.58 36.53 21.67
CA VAL A 184 29.56 36.08 20.72
C VAL A 184 30.18 35.72 19.38
N SER A 185 31.21 36.47 18.95
CA SER A 185 31.97 36.15 17.74
C SER A 185 32.74 34.84 17.86
N GLU A 186 33.45 34.63 18.98
CA GLU A 186 34.22 33.40 19.21
C GLU A 186 33.30 32.18 19.34
N LEU A 187 32.18 32.30 20.06
CA LEU A 187 31.19 31.22 20.16
C LEU A 187 30.66 30.80 18.78
N ARG A 188 30.36 31.76 17.89
CA ARG A 188 29.93 31.46 16.51
C ARG A 188 31.00 30.71 15.73
N LYS A 189 32.27 31.07 15.92
CA LYS A 189 33.42 30.42 15.28
C LYS A 189 33.62 29.00 15.81
N GLU A 190 33.55 28.81 17.12
CA GLU A 190 33.60 27.48 17.75
C GLU A 190 32.49 26.56 17.25
N ILE A 191 31.25 27.07 17.16
CA ILE A 191 30.11 26.30 16.60
C ILE A 191 30.42 25.89 15.16
N LYS A 192 30.92 26.80 14.33
CA LYS A 192 31.27 26.50 12.93
C LYS A 192 32.37 25.45 12.84
N ASN A 193 33.38 25.53 13.71
CA ASN A 193 34.47 24.56 13.77
C ASN A 193 33.99 23.18 14.23
N ALA A 194 33.13 23.12 15.26
CA ALA A 194 32.54 21.89 15.76
C ALA A 194 31.67 21.21 14.68
N GLN A 195 30.86 21.97 13.95
CA GLN A 195 30.11 21.46 12.80
C GLN A 195 31.05 20.92 11.71
N GLY A 196 32.13 21.64 11.40
CA GLY A 196 33.13 21.21 10.43
C GLY A 196 33.82 19.90 10.83
N GLN A 197 34.13 19.70 12.11
CA GLN A 197 34.73 18.45 12.60
C GLN A 197 33.73 17.30 12.60
N ALA A 198 32.50 17.52 13.04
CA ALA A 198 31.45 16.50 13.00
C ALA A 198 31.23 15.95 11.57
N VAL A 199 31.30 16.82 10.55
CA VAL A 199 31.22 16.40 9.14
C VAL A 199 32.43 15.56 8.73
N LYS A 200 33.65 15.92 9.15
CA LYS A 200 34.87 15.14 8.85
C LYS A 200 34.84 13.76 9.52
N ASP A 201 34.47 13.71 10.80
CA ASP A 201 34.36 12.45 11.54
C ASP A 201 33.31 11.53 10.93
N ALA A 202 32.16 12.08 10.53
CA ALA A 202 31.14 11.35 9.79
C ALA A 202 31.66 10.81 8.45
N ALA A 203 32.45 11.61 7.71
CA ALA A 203 33.05 11.18 6.45
C ALA A 203 34.09 10.05 6.64
N ILE A 204 34.92 10.13 7.68
CA ILE A 204 35.89 9.08 8.03
C ILE A 204 35.15 7.78 8.36
N LYS A 205 34.16 7.83 9.26
CA LYS A 205 33.36 6.66 9.66
C LYS A 205 32.62 6.05 8.46
N THR A 206 32.08 6.89 7.57
CA THR A 206 31.45 6.42 6.33
C THR A 206 32.45 5.71 5.42
N THR A 207 33.65 6.25 5.27
CA THR A 207 34.72 5.64 4.45
C THR A 207 35.17 4.30 5.00
N GLU A 208 35.32 4.19 6.32
CA GLU A 208 35.67 2.93 7.00
C GLU A 208 34.59 1.85 6.79
N VAL A 209 33.32 2.19 7.03
CA VAL A 209 32.18 1.28 6.82
C VAL A 209 32.06 0.85 5.35
N VAL A 210 32.27 1.77 4.41
CA VAL A 210 32.28 1.42 2.97
C VAL A 210 33.46 0.52 2.64
N GLY A 211 34.62 0.71 3.28
CA GLY A 211 35.79 -0.15 3.14
C GLY A 211 35.52 -1.58 3.60
N THR A 212 34.98 -1.76 4.80
CA THR A 212 34.67 -3.09 5.35
C THR A 212 33.61 -3.82 4.50
N LEU A 213 32.54 -3.12 4.10
CA LEU A 213 31.51 -3.67 3.21
C LEU A 213 32.08 -4.11 1.86
N ARG A 214 33.04 -3.35 1.29
CA ARG A 214 33.71 -3.73 0.03
C ARG A 214 34.54 -5.00 0.20
N GLU A 215 35.28 -5.14 1.29
CA GLU A 215 36.05 -6.35 1.55
C GLU A 215 35.17 -7.58 1.74
N GLU A 216 34.10 -7.46 2.53
CA GLU A 216 33.12 -8.54 2.72
C GLU A 216 32.49 -8.95 1.38
N THR A 217 32.04 -7.98 0.60
CA THR A 217 31.47 -8.22 -0.74
C THR A 217 32.47 -8.94 -1.64
N THR A 218 33.73 -8.53 -1.63
CA THR A 218 34.80 -9.16 -2.44
C THR A 218 35.05 -10.61 -2.00
N ARG A 219 35.07 -10.89 -0.69
CA ARG A 219 35.19 -12.25 -0.16
C ARG A 219 34.01 -13.12 -0.58
N THR A 220 32.78 -12.59 -0.50
CA THR A 220 31.58 -13.31 -0.93
C THR A 220 31.61 -13.62 -2.42
N ILE A 221 32.01 -12.66 -3.27
CA ILE A 221 32.16 -12.87 -4.72
C ILE A 221 33.17 -13.97 -5.01
N GLY A 222 34.37 -13.93 -4.42
CA GLY A 222 35.38 -14.98 -4.61
C GLY A 222 34.91 -16.37 -4.16
N GLY A 223 34.12 -16.44 -3.08
CA GLY A 223 33.49 -17.68 -2.64
C GLY A 223 32.45 -18.21 -3.64
N ILE A 224 31.67 -17.34 -4.28
CA ILE A 224 30.72 -17.70 -5.34
C ILE A 224 31.46 -18.17 -6.59
N GLU A 225 32.51 -17.47 -7.02
CA GLU A 225 33.33 -17.87 -8.18
C GLU A 225 33.93 -19.27 -8.00
N THR A 226 34.42 -19.58 -6.79
CA THR A 226 34.94 -20.91 -6.45
C THR A 226 33.85 -21.98 -6.54
N ARG A 227 32.64 -21.70 -6.04
CA ARG A 227 31.51 -22.63 -6.15
C ARG A 227 31.10 -22.86 -7.60
N ILE A 228 31.00 -21.81 -8.42
CA ILE A 228 30.69 -21.92 -9.85
C ILE A 228 31.72 -22.80 -10.55
N SER A 229 33.01 -22.56 -10.32
CA SER A 229 34.10 -23.34 -10.93
C SER A 229 34.02 -24.83 -10.56
N THR A 230 33.62 -25.12 -9.32
CA THR A 230 33.42 -26.49 -8.83
C THR A 230 32.20 -27.15 -9.48
N LEU A 231 31.09 -26.41 -9.61
CA LEU A 231 29.88 -26.87 -10.31
C LEU A 231 30.13 -27.16 -11.79
N ASP A 232 30.89 -26.30 -12.48
CA ASP A 232 31.26 -26.49 -13.88
C ASP A 232 32.09 -27.75 -14.08
N SER A 233 33.05 -27.98 -13.18
CA SER A 233 33.89 -29.20 -13.18
C SER A 233 33.02 -30.45 -12.97
N SER A 234 32.17 -30.46 -11.94
CA SER A 234 31.30 -31.60 -11.63
C SER A 234 30.28 -31.90 -12.73
N THR A 235 29.75 -30.84 -13.36
CA THR A 235 28.82 -30.98 -14.49
C THR A 235 29.53 -31.56 -15.71
N SER A 236 30.74 -31.09 -16.00
CA SER A 236 31.57 -31.62 -17.09
C SER A 236 31.90 -33.10 -16.90
N GLU A 237 32.25 -33.51 -15.68
CA GLU A 237 32.47 -34.91 -15.34
C GLU A 237 31.21 -35.77 -15.54
N SER A 238 30.06 -35.27 -15.08
CA SER A 238 28.77 -35.96 -15.24
C SER A 238 28.39 -36.12 -16.72
N LEU A 239 28.59 -35.09 -17.53
CA LEU A 239 28.35 -35.12 -18.97
C LEU A 239 29.28 -36.12 -19.68
N ASN A 240 30.56 -36.17 -19.31
CA ASN A 240 31.50 -37.15 -19.83
C ASN A 240 31.09 -38.60 -19.49
N GLU A 241 30.53 -38.82 -18.30
CA GLU A 241 30.05 -40.15 -17.90
C GLU A 241 28.78 -40.56 -18.67
N VAL A 242 27.88 -39.61 -18.92
CA VAL A 242 26.70 -39.83 -19.79
C VAL A 242 27.15 -40.16 -21.21
N ASP A 243 28.12 -39.42 -21.76
CA ASP A 243 28.66 -39.66 -23.10
C ASP A 243 29.28 -41.06 -23.24
N LYS A 244 30.07 -41.50 -22.24
CA LYS A 244 30.59 -42.87 -22.18
C LYS A 244 29.48 -43.92 -22.16
N ARG A 245 28.41 -43.69 -21.39
CA ARG A 245 27.25 -44.60 -21.32
C ARG A 245 26.52 -44.68 -22.66
N ILE A 246 26.32 -43.56 -23.34
CA ILE A 246 25.70 -43.51 -24.68
C ILE A 246 26.57 -44.27 -25.68
N THR A 247 27.87 -44.00 -25.70
CA THR A 247 28.83 -44.69 -26.59
C THR A 247 28.84 -46.21 -26.35
N LYS A 248 28.78 -46.63 -25.08
CA LYS A 248 28.67 -48.04 -24.72
C LYS A 248 27.36 -48.66 -25.22
N LEU A 249 26.22 -47.99 -24.99
CA LEU A 249 24.91 -48.46 -25.45
C LEU A 249 24.83 -48.55 -26.98
N ASP A 250 25.41 -47.59 -27.69
CA ASP A 250 25.45 -47.59 -29.15
C ASP A 250 26.25 -48.79 -29.68
N LYS A 251 27.43 -49.04 -29.09
CA LYS A 251 28.27 -50.20 -29.44
C LYS A 251 27.61 -51.54 -29.11
N GLU A 252 27.18 -51.73 -27.85
CA GLU A 252 26.60 -52.99 -27.39
C GLU A 252 25.22 -53.25 -28.03
N GLY A 253 24.40 -52.20 -28.18
CA GLY A 253 23.10 -52.27 -28.85
C GLY A 253 23.23 -52.58 -30.34
N GLY A 254 24.18 -51.96 -31.05
CA GLY A 254 24.46 -52.24 -32.45
C GLY A 254 24.97 -53.67 -32.68
N GLU A 255 25.89 -54.15 -31.85
CA GLU A 255 26.42 -55.52 -31.92
C GLU A 255 25.34 -56.57 -31.60
N ALA A 256 24.50 -56.34 -30.59
CA ALA A 256 23.39 -57.23 -30.24
C ALA A 256 22.26 -57.23 -31.29
N PHE A 257 21.98 -56.08 -31.92
CA PHE A 257 20.99 -55.95 -32.99
C PHE A 257 21.41 -56.67 -34.28
N LEU A 258 22.69 -56.56 -34.66
CA LEU A 258 23.25 -57.27 -35.82
C LEU A 258 23.25 -58.80 -35.63
N ALA A 259 23.32 -59.29 -34.39
CA ALA A 259 23.26 -60.72 -34.09
C ALA A 259 21.86 -61.35 -34.27
N MET A 260 20.76 -60.58 -34.16
CA MET A 260 19.39 -61.11 -34.22
C MET A 260 18.71 -60.95 -35.59
N TRP A 261 19.24 -60.12 -36.50
CA TRP A 261 18.75 -59.96 -37.88
C TRP A 261 19.79 -60.43 -38.91
N SER A 262 19.85 -61.73 -39.19
CA SER A 262 20.65 -62.24 -40.31
C SER A 262 19.92 -62.08 -41.65
N LYS A 263 19.70 -60.84 -42.12
CA LYS A 263 19.56 -60.63 -43.57
C LYS A 263 20.97 -60.73 -44.16
N LYS A 264 21.48 -61.95 -44.36
CA LYS A 264 22.77 -62.13 -45.03
C LYS A 264 22.57 -61.75 -46.49
N ALA A 265 23.10 -60.58 -46.86
CA ALA A 265 23.21 -60.16 -48.24
C ALA A 265 23.83 -61.31 -49.05
N GLY A 266 23.05 -61.90 -49.96
CA GLY A 266 23.64 -62.77 -50.96
C GLY A 266 24.34 -61.92 -52.01
N VAL A 267 25.46 -62.45 -52.46
CA VAL A 267 26.13 -62.02 -53.69
C VAL A 267 25.16 -62.27 -54.85
N ASP A 268 25.08 -61.36 -55.81
CA ASP A 268 24.25 -61.44 -57.04
C ASP A 268 22.72 -61.49 -56.85
N GLY A 269 22.18 -60.91 -55.77
CA GLY A 269 20.73 -60.68 -55.64
C GLY A 269 19.90 -61.85 -55.09
N ILE A 270 20.53 -62.96 -54.73
CA ILE A 270 19.86 -64.08 -54.05
C ILE A 270 19.73 -63.73 -52.56
N THR A 271 18.50 -63.66 -52.03
CA THR A 271 18.28 -63.29 -50.62
C THR A 271 17.77 -64.50 -49.83
N ALA A 272 18.50 -64.90 -48.78
CA ALA A 272 18.02 -65.85 -47.78
C ALA A 272 17.93 -65.16 -46.41
N GLY A 273 16.97 -65.56 -45.57
CA GLY A 273 16.79 -64.93 -44.26
C GLY A 273 15.86 -65.70 -43.33
N ILE A 274 16.03 -65.47 -42.03
CA ILE A 274 15.17 -65.97 -40.96
C ILE A 274 14.65 -64.76 -40.19
N GLY A 275 13.33 -64.66 -40.03
CA GLY A 275 12.65 -63.65 -39.22
C GLY A 275 12.00 -64.32 -38.01
N ILE A 276 12.22 -63.76 -36.81
CA ILE A 276 11.56 -64.19 -35.58
C ILE A 276 10.70 -63.03 -35.08
N VAL A 277 9.40 -63.26 -34.92
CA VAL A 277 8.46 -62.29 -34.39
C VAL A 277 7.92 -62.83 -33.07
N ALA A 278 8.10 -62.09 -31.98
CA ALA A 278 7.46 -62.35 -30.70
C ALA A 278 6.77 -61.07 -30.22
N GLY A 279 5.45 -61.08 -30.06
CA GLY A 279 4.67 -59.88 -29.77
C GLY A 279 3.19 -60.13 -29.60
N LYS A 280 2.36 -59.13 -29.92
CA LYS A 280 0.90 -59.22 -29.94
C LYS A 280 0.37 -58.84 -31.33
N ASP A 281 -0.67 -59.51 -31.80
CA ASP A 281 -1.34 -59.18 -33.07
C ASP A 281 -2.21 -57.92 -32.92
N SER A 282 -2.86 -57.50 -34.02
CA SER A 282 -3.80 -56.36 -34.04
C SER A 282 -5.02 -56.54 -33.11
N GLU A 283 -5.25 -57.76 -32.62
CA GLU A 283 -6.33 -58.11 -31.68
C GLU A 283 -5.79 -58.35 -30.25
N GLY A 284 -4.51 -58.06 -30.01
CA GLY A 284 -3.86 -58.16 -28.69
C GLY A 284 -3.47 -59.57 -28.26
N ARG A 285 -3.64 -60.59 -29.12
CA ARG A 285 -3.30 -61.98 -28.82
C ARG A 285 -1.79 -62.20 -28.99
N PRO A 286 -1.16 -63.01 -28.13
CA PRO A 286 0.26 -63.29 -28.25
C PRO A 286 0.57 -64.00 -29.58
N VAL A 287 1.62 -63.55 -30.26
CA VAL A 287 2.14 -64.13 -31.49
C VAL A 287 3.62 -64.45 -31.30
N SER A 288 4.00 -65.69 -31.62
CA SER A 288 5.39 -66.14 -31.73
C SER A 288 5.51 -66.85 -33.07
N GLN A 289 6.32 -66.33 -33.98
CA GLN A 289 6.44 -66.82 -35.35
C GLN A 289 7.90 -66.86 -35.79
N VAL A 290 8.23 -67.87 -36.59
CA VAL A 290 9.49 -67.98 -37.31
C VAL A 290 9.17 -68.04 -38.80
N ALA A 291 9.64 -67.06 -39.58
CA ALA A 291 9.51 -67.01 -41.03
C ALA A 291 10.88 -67.28 -41.67
N ILE A 292 10.96 -68.25 -42.58
CA ILE A 292 12.20 -68.63 -43.27
C ILE A 292 12.03 -68.35 -44.76
N SER A 293 12.89 -67.50 -45.31
CA SER A 293 13.00 -67.24 -46.74
C SER A 293 14.23 -67.98 -47.28
N ALA A 294 14.02 -69.14 -47.90
CA ALA A 294 15.08 -69.94 -48.50
C ALA A 294 14.55 -70.84 -49.63
N SER A 295 15.40 -71.15 -50.63
CA SER A 295 15.10 -72.15 -51.66
C SER A 295 15.25 -73.59 -51.15
N GLN A 296 16.07 -73.78 -50.12
CA GLN A 296 16.28 -75.06 -49.43
C GLN A 296 16.39 -74.84 -47.91
N LEU A 297 15.80 -75.75 -47.13
CA LEU A 297 15.90 -75.76 -45.67
C LEU A 297 16.27 -77.17 -45.23
N PHE A 298 17.30 -77.30 -44.38
CA PHE A 298 17.72 -78.56 -43.80
C PHE A 298 17.84 -78.39 -42.28
N VAL A 299 17.16 -79.26 -41.53
CA VAL A 299 17.40 -79.42 -40.10
C VAL A 299 18.43 -80.54 -39.95
N PHE A 300 19.56 -80.27 -39.30
CA PHE A 300 20.63 -81.25 -39.05
C PHE A 300 21.11 -81.14 -37.60
N ASP A 301 21.73 -82.19 -37.08
CA ASP A 301 22.38 -82.17 -35.77
C ASP A 301 23.78 -81.56 -35.90
N PRO A 302 24.04 -80.37 -35.34
CA PRO A 302 25.34 -79.71 -35.47
C PRO A 302 26.47 -80.46 -34.74
N ASN A 303 26.14 -81.36 -33.81
CA ASN A 303 27.13 -82.16 -33.09
C ASN A 303 27.50 -83.46 -33.82
N ASN A 304 26.81 -83.78 -34.92
CA ASN A 304 27.10 -84.93 -35.77
C ASN A 304 27.02 -84.54 -37.26
N PRO A 305 27.97 -83.74 -37.76
CA PRO A 305 27.91 -83.10 -39.07
C PRO A 305 27.99 -84.09 -40.26
N ASP A 306 28.53 -85.29 -40.04
CA ASP A 306 28.64 -86.33 -41.08
C ASP A 306 27.36 -87.15 -41.25
N ASN A 307 26.37 -86.97 -40.36
CA ASN A 307 25.08 -87.62 -40.48
C ASN A 307 24.23 -86.94 -41.56
N THR A 308 24.17 -87.57 -42.74
CA THR A 308 23.41 -87.08 -43.90
C THR A 308 21.89 -87.30 -43.80
N ALA A 309 21.40 -87.91 -42.72
CA ALA A 309 19.97 -88.09 -42.49
C ALA A 309 19.34 -86.81 -41.90
N TYR A 310 18.85 -85.94 -42.77
CA TYR A 310 18.10 -84.75 -42.37
C TYR A 310 16.71 -85.15 -41.81
N PRO A 311 16.39 -84.90 -40.53
CA PRO A 311 15.05 -85.14 -39.98
C PRO A 311 13.95 -84.37 -40.70
N PHE A 312 14.26 -83.20 -41.26
CA PHE A 312 13.35 -82.39 -42.07
C PHE A 312 14.14 -81.65 -43.14
N ALA A 313 13.74 -81.82 -44.40
CA ALA A 313 14.32 -81.09 -45.52
C ALA A 313 13.24 -80.54 -46.47
N VAL A 314 13.40 -79.29 -46.89
CA VAL A 314 12.65 -78.67 -47.99
C VAL A 314 13.62 -78.46 -49.13
N SER A 315 13.36 -79.07 -50.28
CA SER A 315 14.19 -78.91 -51.47
C SER A 315 13.38 -79.18 -52.73
N GLY A 316 13.51 -78.31 -53.74
CA GLY A 316 12.82 -78.47 -55.03
C GLY A 316 11.28 -78.55 -54.89
N GLY A 317 10.71 -77.81 -53.93
CA GLY A 317 9.27 -77.80 -53.65
C GLY A 317 8.74 -79.04 -52.94
N LYS A 318 9.60 -79.97 -52.52
CA LYS A 318 9.22 -81.18 -51.80
C LYS A 318 9.69 -81.11 -50.35
N VAL A 319 8.88 -81.68 -49.47
CA VAL A 319 9.23 -81.91 -48.07
C VAL A 319 9.62 -83.38 -47.92
N VAL A 320 10.79 -83.64 -47.35
CA VAL A 320 11.30 -84.98 -47.08
C VAL A 320 11.36 -85.17 -45.57
N ILE A 321 10.62 -86.16 -45.08
CA ILE A 321 10.59 -86.56 -43.67
C ILE A 321 10.76 -88.08 -43.61
N PRO A 322 11.88 -88.59 -43.06
CA PRO A 322 12.13 -90.03 -42.99
C PRO A 322 11.11 -90.79 -42.12
N LYS A 323 10.71 -90.19 -40.99
CA LYS A 323 9.73 -90.75 -40.05
C LYS A 323 8.94 -89.63 -39.41
N ALA A 324 7.62 -89.69 -39.51
CA ALA A 324 6.71 -88.74 -38.90
C ALA A 324 5.71 -89.47 -38.00
N MET A 325 5.40 -88.90 -36.83
CA MET A 325 4.20 -89.23 -36.08
C MET A 325 3.19 -88.11 -36.36
N ILE A 326 2.07 -88.45 -36.99
CA ILE A 326 1.04 -87.49 -37.37
C ILE A 326 -0.27 -87.96 -36.74
N TYR A 327 -0.87 -87.13 -35.89
CA TYR A 327 -2.15 -87.45 -35.25
C TYR A 327 -3.31 -87.34 -36.25
N ASP A 328 -3.44 -86.18 -36.89
CA ASP A 328 -4.45 -85.92 -37.92
C ASP A 328 -3.78 -85.48 -39.22
N ALA A 329 -4.13 -86.12 -40.33
CA ALA A 329 -3.64 -85.79 -41.66
C ALA A 329 -4.77 -85.82 -42.68
N VAL A 330 -4.90 -84.74 -43.46
CA VAL A 330 -5.71 -84.72 -44.68
C VAL A 330 -4.75 -84.83 -45.85
N ILE A 331 -4.80 -85.96 -46.56
CA ILE A 331 -3.93 -86.24 -47.71
C ILE A 331 -4.82 -86.41 -48.94
N GLU A 332 -4.70 -85.50 -49.89
CA GLU A 332 -5.48 -85.56 -51.14
C GLU A 332 -5.09 -86.78 -52.00
N THR A 333 -3.79 -87.02 -52.17
CA THR A 333 -3.27 -88.19 -52.90
C THR A 333 -2.18 -88.87 -52.10
N LEU A 334 -2.40 -90.13 -51.73
CA LEU A 334 -1.43 -90.97 -51.03
C LEU A 334 -0.84 -92.02 -51.99
N VAL A 335 0.44 -91.86 -52.34
CA VAL A 335 1.22 -92.90 -53.01
C VAL A 335 2.08 -93.60 -51.97
N SER A 336 1.76 -94.85 -51.65
CA SER A 336 2.51 -95.61 -50.64
C SER A 336 2.74 -97.05 -51.09
N ARG A 337 3.83 -97.67 -50.61
CA ARG A 337 4.10 -99.10 -50.84
C ARG A 337 3.26 -100.01 -49.95
N LYS A 338 2.99 -99.58 -48.72
CA LYS A 338 2.25 -100.34 -47.71
C LYS A 338 1.48 -99.35 -46.84
N VAL A 339 0.18 -99.56 -46.73
CA VAL A 339 -0.67 -98.90 -45.74
C VAL A 339 -1.01 -99.93 -44.67
N VAL A 340 -0.81 -99.57 -43.41
CA VAL A 340 -1.30 -100.32 -42.25
C VAL A 340 -2.27 -99.41 -41.55
N ALA A 341 -3.54 -99.79 -41.50
CA ALA A 341 -4.62 -99.02 -40.90
C ALA A 341 -5.63 -100.00 -40.29
N ASP A 342 -6.27 -99.59 -39.20
CA ASP A 342 -7.32 -100.39 -38.55
C ASP A 342 -8.60 -100.42 -39.40
N GLU A 343 -8.92 -99.30 -40.06
CA GLU A 343 -10.06 -99.17 -40.96
C GLU A 343 -9.66 -98.43 -42.25
N VAL A 344 -10.17 -98.89 -43.39
CA VAL A 344 -10.05 -98.21 -44.68
C VAL A 344 -11.45 -97.98 -45.25
N LYS A 345 -11.93 -96.74 -45.16
CA LYS A 345 -13.20 -96.32 -45.75
C LYS A 345 -12.96 -95.78 -47.16
N ALA A 346 -13.29 -96.56 -48.17
CA ALA A 346 -13.23 -96.12 -49.56
C ALA A 346 -14.51 -95.37 -49.96
N GLY A 347 -14.38 -94.19 -50.56
CA GLY A 347 -15.53 -93.40 -51.01
C GLY A 347 -16.26 -93.98 -52.22
N VAL A 348 -15.52 -94.55 -53.18
CA VAL A 348 -16.08 -95.05 -54.46
C VAL A 348 -15.81 -96.53 -54.67
N SER A 349 -14.54 -96.94 -54.63
CA SER A 349 -14.15 -98.33 -54.92
C SER A 349 -12.81 -98.69 -54.31
N ILE A 350 -12.59 -99.98 -54.08
CA ILE A 350 -11.27 -100.57 -53.80
C ILE A 350 -10.91 -101.45 -55.00
N THR A 351 -9.83 -101.10 -55.70
CA THR A 351 -9.28 -101.92 -56.80
C THR A 351 -8.01 -102.61 -56.30
N SER A 352 -8.03 -103.93 -56.22
CA SER A 352 -6.87 -104.74 -55.82
C SER A 352 -6.79 -106.00 -56.68
N PRO A 353 -5.59 -106.47 -57.06
CA PRO A 353 -5.43 -107.78 -57.69
C PRO A 353 -6.01 -108.93 -56.85
N VAL A 354 -5.90 -108.82 -55.52
CA VAL A 354 -6.42 -109.81 -54.57
C VAL A 354 -6.95 -109.10 -53.34
N ILE A 355 -8.17 -109.44 -52.92
CA ILE A 355 -8.73 -109.02 -51.62
C ILE A 355 -8.70 -110.24 -50.70
N ARG A 356 -7.95 -110.15 -49.61
CA ARG A 356 -7.96 -111.15 -48.53
C ARG A 356 -8.74 -110.57 -47.36
N SER A 357 -9.98 -111.03 -47.19
CA SER A 357 -10.85 -110.60 -46.08
C SER A 357 -11.42 -111.79 -45.34
N ALA A 358 -11.68 -111.63 -44.05
CA ALA A 358 -12.43 -112.62 -43.28
C ALA A 358 -13.91 -112.64 -43.68
N VAL A 359 -14.50 -111.48 -44.00
CA VAL A 359 -15.90 -111.37 -44.42
C VAL A 359 -15.99 -110.32 -45.52
N ILE A 360 -16.83 -110.57 -46.52
CA ILE A 360 -17.26 -109.56 -47.50
C ILE A 360 -18.74 -109.29 -47.23
N GLN A 361 -19.11 -108.05 -46.95
CA GLN A 361 -20.50 -107.62 -46.81
C GLN A 361 -20.77 -106.47 -47.77
N ASN A 362 -21.51 -106.75 -48.84
CA ASN A 362 -21.94 -105.76 -49.82
C ASN A 362 -23.47 -105.87 -50.01
N GLY A 363 -24.21 -105.31 -49.05
CA GLY A 363 -25.65 -105.41 -48.99
C GLY A 363 -26.13 -106.86 -48.92
N ASN A 364 -26.90 -107.28 -49.92
CA ASN A 364 -27.41 -108.64 -50.01
C ASN A 364 -26.33 -109.66 -50.38
N PHE A 365 -25.22 -109.24 -51.00
CA PHE A 365 -24.08 -110.11 -51.31
C PHE A 365 -23.17 -110.22 -50.10
N GLN A 366 -23.05 -111.42 -49.55
CA GLN A 366 -22.25 -111.69 -48.36
C GLN A 366 -21.39 -112.94 -48.56
N VAL A 367 -20.14 -112.88 -48.11
CA VAL A 367 -19.25 -114.03 -47.96
C VAL A 367 -18.76 -114.03 -46.52
N ASP A 368 -19.04 -115.08 -45.77
CA ASP A 368 -18.60 -115.19 -44.38
C ASP A 368 -17.18 -115.78 -44.24
N SER A 369 -16.70 -115.85 -42.99
CA SER A 369 -15.37 -116.37 -42.66
C SER A 369 -15.22 -117.88 -42.86
N GLN A 370 -16.32 -118.60 -43.05
CA GLN A 370 -16.31 -120.02 -43.36
C GLN A 370 -16.29 -120.26 -44.87
N GLY A 371 -16.41 -119.21 -45.69
CA GLY A 371 -16.48 -119.31 -47.15
C GLY A 371 -17.88 -119.58 -47.69
N ASN A 372 -18.93 -119.41 -46.87
CA ASN A 372 -20.30 -119.46 -47.38
C ASN A 372 -20.61 -118.16 -48.11
N LEU A 373 -21.12 -118.26 -49.34
CA LEU A 373 -21.66 -117.15 -50.10
C LEU A 373 -23.19 -117.13 -49.93
N ASN A 374 -23.75 -115.95 -49.66
CA ASN A 374 -25.18 -115.72 -49.61
C ASN A 374 -25.53 -114.44 -50.38
N ILE A 375 -26.54 -114.50 -51.24
CA ILE A 375 -27.11 -113.37 -51.97
C ILE A 375 -28.59 -113.29 -51.62
N GLY A 376 -28.93 -112.40 -50.69
CA GLY A 376 -30.31 -112.08 -50.31
C GLY A 376 -31.16 -113.26 -49.80
N GLY A 377 -30.53 -114.36 -49.36
CA GLY A 377 -31.20 -115.59 -48.95
C GLY A 377 -31.74 -116.46 -50.10
N LEU A 378 -31.66 -115.96 -51.33
CA LEU A 378 -32.20 -116.64 -52.52
C LEU A 378 -31.14 -117.46 -53.24
N PHE A 379 -29.89 -117.00 -53.26
CA PHE A 379 -28.77 -117.75 -53.80
C PHE A 379 -27.75 -117.96 -52.70
N SER A 380 -27.39 -119.20 -52.40
CA SER A 380 -26.34 -119.50 -51.44
C SER A 380 -25.47 -120.65 -51.90
N VAL A 381 -24.17 -120.53 -51.62
CA VAL A 381 -23.18 -121.59 -51.75
C VAL A 381 -22.59 -121.80 -50.38
N THR A 382 -22.69 -123.00 -49.83
CA THR A 382 -22.04 -123.31 -48.57
C THR A 382 -20.60 -123.74 -48.80
N SER A 383 -19.77 -123.59 -47.78
CA SER A 383 -18.38 -124.09 -47.75
C SER A 383 -18.26 -125.61 -47.93
N GLN A 384 -19.37 -126.33 -47.76
CA GLN A 384 -19.48 -127.77 -48.00
C GLN A 384 -19.84 -128.11 -49.46
N GLY A 385 -19.93 -127.12 -50.35
CA GLY A 385 -20.23 -127.30 -51.76
C GLY A 385 -21.73 -127.39 -52.10
N GLN A 386 -22.63 -127.09 -51.16
CA GLN A 386 -24.07 -127.09 -51.45
C GLN A 386 -24.50 -125.77 -52.07
N LEU A 387 -25.14 -125.83 -53.23
CA LEU A 387 -25.73 -124.68 -53.90
C LEU A 387 -27.25 -124.70 -53.70
N THR A 388 -27.81 -123.57 -53.32
CA THR A 388 -29.26 -123.37 -53.25
C THR A 388 -29.64 -122.13 -54.05
N ILE A 389 -30.61 -122.27 -54.95
CA ILE A 389 -31.23 -121.18 -55.71
C ILE A 389 -32.73 -121.26 -55.47
N ARG A 390 -33.31 -120.27 -54.78
CA ARG A 390 -34.71 -120.24 -54.40
C ARG A 390 -35.44 -119.04 -55.01
N TYR A 391 -36.72 -119.23 -55.28
CA TYR A 391 -37.62 -118.14 -55.70
C TYR A 391 -38.06 -117.27 -54.50
N SER A 392 -38.16 -117.86 -53.31
CA SER A 392 -38.54 -117.17 -52.07
C SER A 392 -37.88 -117.81 -50.86
N ASN A 393 -38.17 -117.33 -49.66
CA ASN A 393 -37.70 -117.96 -48.42
C ASN A 393 -38.37 -119.33 -48.14
N GLN A 394 -39.32 -119.76 -48.98
CA GLN A 394 -39.88 -121.11 -48.98
C GLN A 394 -38.95 -122.08 -49.71
N ASN A 395 -39.08 -123.39 -49.45
CA ASN A 395 -38.28 -124.45 -50.09
C ASN A 395 -38.69 -124.68 -51.57
N VAL A 396 -38.61 -123.64 -52.38
CA VAL A 396 -39.02 -123.62 -53.80
C VAL A 396 -37.82 -123.22 -54.64
N GLY A 397 -37.38 -124.10 -55.54
CA GLY A 397 -36.23 -123.84 -56.42
C GLY A 397 -35.26 -125.02 -56.53
N LEU A 398 -34.03 -124.72 -56.93
CA LEU A 398 -32.96 -125.68 -57.20
C LEU A 398 -32.07 -125.85 -55.97
N VAL A 399 -31.79 -127.09 -55.59
CA VAL A 399 -30.79 -127.44 -54.58
C VAL A 399 -29.83 -128.45 -55.18
N ILE A 400 -28.54 -128.10 -55.22
CA ILE A 400 -27.45 -129.00 -55.59
C ILE A 400 -26.72 -129.38 -54.30
N ARG A 401 -26.63 -130.68 -54.06
CA ARG A 401 -25.82 -131.29 -53.02
C ARG A 401 -24.74 -132.15 -53.67
N ASN A 402 -23.80 -132.63 -52.86
CA ASN A 402 -22.65 -133.38 -53.33
C ASN A 402 -23.01 -134.65 -54.12
N ASP A 403 -24.18 -135.23 -53.88
CA ASP A 403 -24.64 -136.50 -54.44
C ASP A 403 -25.90 -136.40 -55.30
N LYS A 404 -26.57 -135.23 -55.34
CA LYS A 404 -27.84 -135.05 -56.05
C LYS A 404 -28.17 -133.59 -56.38
N ILE A 405 -28.98 -133.43 -57.42
CA ILE A 405 -29.61 -132.19 -57.85
C ILE A 405 -31.12 -132.37 -57.71
N GLU A 406 -31.79 -131.45 -57.01
CA GLU A 406 -33.22 -131.51 -56.75
C GLU A 406 -33.88 -130.17 -57.11
N VAL A 407 -35.04 -130.23 -57.76
CA VAL A 407 -35.91 -129.07 -58.02
C VAL A 407 -37.21 -129.24 -57.28
N TYR A 408 -37.55 -128.24 -56.46
CA TYR A 408 -38.74 -128.21 -55.61
C TYR A 408 -39.78 -127.22 -56.16
N ASP A 409 -41.05 -127.61 -56.17
CA ASP A 409 -42.17 -126.73 -56.52
C ASP A 409 -42.59 -125.80 -55.38
N GLN A 410 -43.62 -124.98 -55.63
CA GLN A 410 -44.17 -124.01 -54.67
C GLN A 410 -44.66 -124.62 -53.33
N ASN A 411 -44.94 -125.92 -53.32
CA ASN A 411 -45.38 -126.66 -52.14
C ASN A 411 -44.21 -127.40 -51.45
N GLY A 412 -42.97 -127.19 -51.91
CA GLY A 412 -41.79 -127.87 -51.40
C GLY A 412 -41.68 -129.33 -51.83
N VAL A 413 -42.37 -129.73 -52.89
CA VAL A 413 -42.35 -131.11 -53.41
C VAL A 413 -41.27 -131.25 -54.49
N VAL A 414 -40.45 -132.30 -54.39
CA VAL A 414 -39.45 -132.62 -55.41
C VAL A 414 -40.14 -132.99 -56.72
N ARG A 415 -39.89 -132.22 -57.77
CA ARG A 415 -40.39 -132.47 -59.12
C ARG A 415 -39.35 -133.08 -60.04
N VAL A 416 -38.08 -132.80 -59.79
CA VAL A 416 -36.96 -133.35 -60.53
C VAL A 416 -35.88 -133.75 -59.55
N ARG A 417 -35.32 -134.95 -59.71
CA ARG A 417 -34.13 -135.43 -59.00
C ARG A 417 -33.17 -136.06 -60.00
N ILE A 418 -31.89 -135.69 -59.90
CA ILE A 418 -30.80 -136.27 -60.68
C ILE A 418 -29.67 -136.61 -59.69
N GLY A 419 -29.09 -137.81 -59.77
CA GLY A 419 -28.14 -138.31 -58.76
C GLY A 419 -28.77 -139.38 -57.86
N ARG A 420 -27.95 -140.04 -57.03
CA ARG A 420 -28.16 -141.41 -56.49
C ARG A 420 -29.58 -142.00 -56.64
N LEU A 421 -29.73 -142.65 -57.81
CA LEU A 421 -30.18 -144.04 -57.93
C LEU A 421 -29.13 -144.97 -57.30
#